data_AF-A0A965BP37-F1
#
_entry.id   AF-A0A965BP37-F1
#
_cell.length_a   1.000
_cell.length_b   1.000
_cell.length_c   1.000
_cell.angle_alpha   90.00
_cell.angle_beta   90.00
_cell.angle_gamma   90.00
#
_symmetry.space_group_name_H-M   'P 1'
#
loop_
_entity.id
_entity.type
_entity.pdbx_description
1 polymer ?
#
loop_
_entity_poly.entity_id
_entity_poly.type
_entity_poly.pdbx_seq_one_letter_code
_entity_poly.pdbx_strand_id
1 'polypeptide(L)'
;MQAGAEFDKHLAQCGECRAELDTLLLTRQELLSWQEQRVPHWDRGLELFKREHAAEPPATGWFGRWQWAPTAASFAMLCLLLLNTSVSVSDSGFEIAFGGSAERAEIDRSLATFEAQQLAEIESLIRRFEARQDSNNVQLLQAVMEQTQQSTAESLDRIYAYFEEQRLRDLQDMQLGYQQLADSDYATLRSLQELAQFVSYRESAR
;
A
#
# COMPACT_ATOMS: atom_id res chain seq x y z
N MET A 1 52.23 -57.73 51.19
CA MET A 1 52.02 -58.10 52.62
C MET A 1 53.23 -58.76 53.26
N GLN A 2 54.08 -59.51 52.54
CA GLN A 2 55.28 -60.15 53.12
C GLN A 2 56.36 -59.15 53.62
N ALA A 3 56.58 -58.04 52.89
CA ALA A 3 57.61 -57.06 53.25
C ALA A 3 57.40 -56.37 54.62
N GLY A 4 56.15 -56.13 55.04
CA GLY A 4 55.88 -55.53 56.35
C GLY A 4 56.21 -56.48 57.51
N ALA A 5 55.93 -57.77 57.35
CA ALA A 5 56.22 -58.78 58.36
C ALA A 5 57.74 -59.01 58.55
N GLU A 6 58.52 -58.94 57.47
CA GLU A 6 59.98 -59.00 57.55
C GLU A 6 60.58 -57.76 58.23
N PHE A 7 60.00 -56.58 57.97
CA PHE A 7 60.39 -55.33 58.61
C PHE A 7 60.10 -55.34 60.11
N ASP A 8 58.91 -55.76 60.54
CA ASP A 8 58.55 -55.87 61.96
C ASP A 8 59.47 -56.87 62.70
N LYS A 9 59.84 -57.96 62.03
CA LYS A 9 60.80 -58.93 62.57
C LYS A 9 62.19 -58.33 62.74
N HIS A 10 62.64 -57.49 61.80
CA HIS A 10 63.93 -56.80 61.90
C HIS A 10 63.93 -55.75 63.02
N LEU A 11 62.86 -54.98 63.16
CA LEU A 11 62.69 -54.01 64.25
C LEU A 11 62.70 -54.66 65.63
N ALA A 12 62.20 -55.89 65.75
CA ALA A 12 62.26 -56.65 67.00
C ALA A 12 63.68 -57.12 67.37
N GLN A 13 64.59 -57.21 66.41
CA GLN A 13 65.96 -57.70 66.59
C GLN A 13 67.01 -56.60 66.68
N CYS A 14 66.78 -55.44 66.02
CA CYS A 14 67.72 -54.33 65.97
C CYS A 14 67.22 -53.12 66.77
N GLY A 15 67.90 -52.80 67.88
CA GLY A 15 67.57 -51.66 68.73
C GLY A 15 67.82 -50.29 68.08
N GLU A 16 68.84 -50.19 67.22
CA GLU A 16 69.20 -48.93 66.53
C GLU A 16 68.14 -48.54 65.50
N CYS A 17 67.68 -49.49 64.67
CA CYS A 17 66.63 -49.22 63.67
C CYS A 17 65.30 -48.80 64.32
N ARG A 18 64.98 -49.34 65.51
CA ARG A 18 63.81 -48.89 66.26
C ARG A 18 63.95 -47.44 66.73
N ALA A 19 65.13 -47.07 67.23
CA ALA A 19 65.40 -45.70 67.67
C ALA A 19 65.31 -44.71 66.49
N GLU A 20 65.87 -45.05 65.33
CA GLU A 20 65.74 -44.20 64.14
C GLU A 20 64.28 -44.05 63.69
N LEU A 21 63.51 -45.14 63.70
CA LEU A 21 62.08 -45.08 63.37
C LEU A 21 61.30 -44.16 64.31
N ASP A 22 61.57 -44.21 65.62
CA ASP A 22 60.93 -43.33 66.60
C ASP A 22 61.28 -41.85 66.34
N THR A 23 62.52 -41.53 65.94
CA THR A 23 62.89 -40.15 65.56
C THR A 23 62.16 -39.68 64.30
N LEU A 24 61.96 -40.55 63.32
CA LEU A 24 61.21 -40.23 62.10
C LEU A 24 59.72 -40.03 62.39
N LEU A 25 59.15 -40.81 63.30
CA LEU A 25 57.76 -40.65 63.71
C LEU A 25 57.55 -39.33 64.47
N LEU A 26 58.48 -38.94 65.34
CA LEU A 26 58.45 -37.67 66.06
C LEU A 26 58.54 -36.47 65.11
N THR A 27 59.51 -36.45 64.19
CA THR A 27 59.66 -35.36 63.22
C THR A 27 58.44 -35.24 62.30
N ARG A 28 57.86 -36.37 61.88
CA ARG A 28 56.60 -36.38 61.13
C ARG A 28 55.47 -35.73 61.93
N GLN A 29 55.37 -36.02 63.23
CA GLN A 29 54.34 -35.42 64.08
C GLN A 29 54.52 -33.90 64.22
N GLU A 30 55.76 -33.43 64.39
CA GLU A 30 56.07 -32.00 64.46
C GLU A 30 55.71 -31.28 63.15
N LEU A 31 56.09 -31.86 62.00
CA LEU A 31 55.77 -31.31 60.68
C LEU A 31 54.27 -31.24 60.41
N LEU A 32 53.50 -32.25 60.85
CA LEU A 32 52.03 -32.24 60.74
C LEU A 32 51.39 -31.20 61.66
N SER A 33 52.04 -30.89 62.79
CA SER A 33 51.57 -29.85 63.73
C SER A 33 51.97 -28.44 63.34
N TRP A 34 52.87 -28.28 62.37
CA TRP A 34 53.33 -26.98 61.90
C TRP A 34 52.20 -26.23 61.20
N GLN A 35 51.85 -25.05 61.71
CA GLN A 35 50.89 -24.13 61.09
C GLN A 35 51.59 -22.86 60.64
N GLU A 36 51.14 -22.32 59.51
CA GLU A 36 51.66 -21.09 58.93
C GLU A 36 51.23 -19.89 59.79
N GLN A 37 52.15 -19.36 60.61
CA GLN A 37 51.91 -18.14 61.37
C GLN A 37 52.13 -16.92 60.48
N ARG A 38 51.22 -15.94 60.59
CA ARG A 38 51.42 -14.64 59.93
C ARG A 38 52.69 -13.99 60.47
N VAL A 39 53.59 -13.65 59.54
CA VAL A 39 54.76 -12.83 59.82
C VAL A 39 54.29 -11.51 60.44
N PRO A 40 54.83 -11.07 61.59
CA PRO A 40 54.44 -9.82 62.19
C PRO A 40 54.72 -8.64 61.26
N HIS A 41 53.95 -7.57 61.41
CA HIS A 41 53.88 -6.33 60.62
C HIS A 41 55.20 -5.58 60.32
N TRP A 42 56.37 -6.09 60.67
CA TRP A 42 57.67 -5.47 60.39
C TRP A 42 58.21 -5.79 58.99
N ASP A 43 57.56 -6.67 58.23
CA ASP A 43 57.90 -6.96 56.83
C ASP A 43 57.49 -5.78 55.91
N ARG A 44 58.28 -4.71 56.00
CA ARG A 44 58.04 -3.43 55.32
C ARG A 44 58.06 -3.54 53.80
N GLY A 45 58.73 -4.56 53.23
CA GLY A 45 58.92 -4.67 51.78
C GLY A 45 57.62 -4.95 51.03
N LEU A 46 56.81 -5.87 51.54
CA LEU A 46 55.60 -6.31 50.85
C LEU A 46 54.45 -5.29 50.95
N GLU A 47 54.35 -4.60 52.08
CA GLU A 47 53.36 -3.53 52.32
C GLU A 47 53.63 -2.30 51.44
N LEU A 48 54.90 -1.89 51.28
CA LEU A 48 55.27 -0.77 50.41
C LEU A 48 54.95 -1.06 48.94
N PHE A 49 55.31 -2.25 48.46
CA PHE A 49 55.05 -2.66 47.07
C PHE A 49 53.54 -2.73 46.77
N LYS A 50 52.74 -3.22 47.74
CA LYS A 50 51.28 -3.20 47.63
C LYS A 50 50.71 -1.79 47.61
N ARG A 51 51.27 -0.85 48.37
CA ARG A 51 50.79 0.53 48.42
C ARG A 51 51.14 1.33 47.16
N GLU A 52 52.31 1.11 46.56
CA GLU A 52 52.71 1.77 45.31
C GLU A 52 52.00 1.21 44.07
N HIS A 53 51.61 -0.07 44.09
CA HIS A 53 50.94 -0.72 42.96
C HIS A 53 49.45 -1.02 43.18
N ALA A 54 48.88 -0.68 44.34
CA ALA A 54 47.44 -0.70 44.51
C ALA A 54 46.83 0.44 43.68
N ALA A 55 46.16 0.09 42.60
CA ALA A 55 45.21 1.00 41.96
C ALA A 55 44.23 1.48 43.04
N GLU A 56 44.11 2.80 43.21
CA GLU A 56 43.18 3.37 44.19
C GLU A 56 41.81 2.72 44.01
N PRO A 57 41.18 2.21 45.09
CA PRO A 57 39.84 1.66 44.97
C PRO A 57 38.92 2.76 44.43
N PRO A 58 38.05 2.47 43.44
CA PRO A 58 37.15 3.48 42.91
C PRO A 58 36.38 4.07 44.08
N ALA A 59 36.28 5.40 44.15
CA ALA A 59 35.61 6.10 45.22
C ALA A 59 34.10 5.77 45.21
N THR A 60 33.72 4.60 45.74
CA THR A 60 32.34 4.11 45.89
C THR A 60 31.66 4.73 47.10
N GLY A 61 31.98 6.00 47.40
CA GLY A 61 31.33 6.79 48.42
C GLY A 61 30.11 7.53 47.86
N TRP A 62 29.16 7.86 48.73
CA TRP A 62 28.02 8.74 48.41
C TRP A 62 28.45 10.06 47.73
N PHE A 63 29.61 10.61 48.14
CA PHE A 63 30.24 11.77 47.50
C PHE A 63 30.75 11.51 46.08
N GLY A 64 31.22 10.30 45.77
CA GLY A 64 31.62 9.90 44.42
C GLY A 64 30.44 9.85 43.45
N ARG A 65 29.23 9.56 43.94
CA ARG A 65 27.99 9.64 43.14
C ARG A 65 27.55 11.09 42.89
N TRP A 66 27.87 12.01 43.80
CA TRP A 66 27.54 13.44 43.66
C TRP A 66 28.42 14.17 42.65
N GLN A 67 29.61 13.65 42.34
CA GLN A 67 30.48 14.18 41.28
C GLN A 67 29.84 14.09 39.88
N TRP A 68 28.89 13.17 39.68
CA TRP A 68 28.19 12.99 38.40
C TRP A 68 26.92 13.84 38.28
N ALA A 69 26.52 14.55 39.34
CA ALA A 69 25.34 15.42 39.30
C ALA A 69 25.46 16.52 38.22
N PRO A 70 26.56 17.28 38.10
CA PRO A 70 26.69 18.31 37.06
C PRO A 70 26.79 17.73 35.65
N THR A 71 27.42 16.57 35.47
CA THR A 71 27.49 15.89 34.16
C THR A 71 26.13 15.34 33.75
N ALA A 72 25.35 14.79 34.69
CA ALA A 72 24.00 14.32 34.44
C ALA A 72 23.06 15.49 34.11
N ALA A 73 23.20 16.63 34.80
CA ALA A 73 22.40 17.83 34.54
C ALA A 73 22.69 18.44 33.16
N SER A 74 23.97 18.52 32.77
CA SER A 74 24.34 19.00 31.43
C SER A 74 23.89 18.05 30.32
N PHE A 75 23.97 16.73 30.53
CA PHE A 75 23.42 15.75 29.60
C PHE A 75 21.88 15.84 29.48
N ALA A 76 21.18 16.04 30.60
CA ALA A 76 19.73 16.25 30.58
C ALA A 76 19.34 17.52 29.80
N MET A 77 20.07 18.63 29.98
CA MET A 77 19.86 19.85 29.19
C MET A 77 20.14 19.65 27.69
N LEU A 78 21.18 18.89 27.34
CA LEU A 78 21.47 18.52 25.95
C LEU A 78 20.31 17.72 25.34
N CYS A 79 19.77 16.74 26.08
CA CYS A 79 18.60 15.99 25.67
C CYS A 79 17.38 16.92 25.46
N LEU A 80 17.09 17.82 26.39
CA LEU A 80 15.96 18.75 26.26
C LEU A 80 16.07 19.62 25.00
N LEU A 81 17.29 20.04 24.65
CA LEU A 81 17.59 20.84 23.45
C LEU A 81 17.47 20.03 22.16
N LEU A 82 17.98 18.79 22.12
CA LEU A 82 17.85 17.90 20.96
C LEU A 82 16.40 17.45 20.71
N LEU A 83 15.62 17.25 21.78
CA LEU A 83 14.22 16.84 21.72
C LEU A 83 13.25 18.01 21.50
N ASN A 84 13.75 19.24 21.39
CA ASN A 84 12.97 20.48 21.25
C ASN A 84 11.79 20.52 22.22
N THR A 85 12.09 20.35 23.51
CA THR A 85 11.09 20.17 24.56
C THR A 85 10.49 21.51 24.98
N SER A 86 9.18 21.69 24.84
CA SER A 86 8.48 22.89 25.30
C SER A 86 7.75 22.60 26.61
N VAL A 87 8.07 23.35 27.67
CA VAL A 87 7.40 23.29 28.96
C VAL A 87 6.47 24.48 29.08
N SER A 88 5.17 24.24 29.23
CA SER A 88 4.18 25.29 29.49
C SER A 88 3.51 25.05 30.84
N VAL A 89 3.43 26.11 31.65
CA VAL A 89 2.77 26.09 32.96
C VAL A 89 1.46 26.85 32.82
N SER A 90 0.33 26.17 33.00
CA SER A 90 -1.01 26.76 33.03
C SER A 90 -1.64 26.61 34.41
N ASP A 91 -2.73 27.33 34.67
CA ASP A 91 -3.50 27.25 35.93
C ASP A 91 -4.07 25.83 36.19
N SER A 92 -4.06 24.94 35.18
CA SER A 92 -4.56 23.56 35.25
C SER A 92 -3.47 22.49 35.41
N GLY A 93 -2.18 22.83 35.39
CA GLY A 93 -1.09 21.89 35.63
C GLY A 93 0.19 22.13 34.82
N PHE A 94 1.12 21.18 34.93
CA PHE A 94 2.41 21.18 34.24
C PHE A 94 2.32 20.28 33.00
N GLU A 95 2.47 20.83 31.81
CA GLU A 95 2.45 20.08 30.54
C GLU A 95 3.84 20.10 29.89
N ILE A 96 4.37 18.91 29.58
CA ILE A 96 5.66 18.72 28.91
C ILE A 96 5.39 18.15 27.52
N ALA A 97 5.63 18.94 26.47
CA ALA A 97 5.54 18.48 25.09
C ALA A 97 6.95 18.23 24.52
N PHE A 98 7.14 17.05 23.92
CA PHE A 98 8.39 16.62 23.29
C PHE A 98 8.22 16.57 21.77
N GLY A 99 9.16 17.17 21.04
CA GLY A 99 9.02 17.42 19.60
C GLY A 99 8.08 18.59 19.34
N GLY A 100 8.49 19.50 18.45
CA GLY A 100 7.81 20.76 18.17
C GLY A 100 6.30 20.58 17.95
N SER A 101 5.52 20.75 19.00
CA SER A 101 4.05 20.71 18.97
C SER A 101 3.52 21.81 18.05
N ALA A 102 4.22 22.95 18.01
CA ALA A 102 4.00 24.02 17.04
C ALA A 102 4.25 23.57 15.60
N GLU A 103 5.27 22.75 15.36
CA GLU A 103 5.63 22.26 14.02
C GLU A 103 4.63 21.20 13.53
N ARG A 104 4.17 20.31 14.42
CA ARG A 104 3.07 19.37 14.13
C ARG A 104 1.73 20.07 13.92
N ALA A 105 1.41 21.08 14.73
CA ALA A 105 0.19 21.87 14.55
C ALA A 105 0.20 22.67 13.24
N GLU A 106 1.37 23.15 12.82
CA GLU A 106 1.54 23.80 11.52
C GLU A 106 1.41 22.81 10.36
N ILE A 107 1.97 21.59 10.50
CA ILE A 107 1.79 20.52 9.51
C ILE A 107 0.31 20.14 9.37
N ASP A 108 -0.41 19.91 10.48
CA ASP A 108 -1.83 19.58 10.45
C ASP A 108 -2.67 20.73 9.83
N ARG A 109 -2.33 21.98 10.14
CA ARG A 109 -2.97 23.15 9.52
C ARG A 109 -2.68 23.22 8.02
N SER A 110 -1.45 22.91 7.59
CA SER A 110 -1.07 22.87 6.17
C SER A 110 -1.74 21.71 5.41
N LEU A 111 -1.96 20.57 6.07
CA LEU A 111 -2.70 19.45 5.50
C LEU A 111 -4.17 19.80 5.30
N ALA A 112 -4.80 20.43 6.29
CA ALA A 112 -6.21 20.83 6.21
C ALA A 112 -6.44 21.89 5.11
N THR A 113 -5.52 22.85 4.95
CA THR A 113 -5.61 23.82 3.86
C THR A 113 -5.38 23.18 2.50
N PHE A 114 -4.43 22.24 2.39
CA PHE A 114 -4.19 21.49 1.16
C PHE A 114 -5.39 20.62 0.77
N GLU A 115 -6.01 19.93 1.72
CA GLU A 115 -7.21 19.12 1.48
C GLU A 115 -8.38 19.99 0.99
N ALA A 116 -8.61 21.15 1.64
CA ALA A 116 -9.63 22.10 1.21
C ALA A 116 -9.38 22.65 -0.20
N GLN A 117 -8.12 22.94 -0.54
CA GLN A 117 -7.74 23.36 -1.89
C GLN A 117 -7.96 22.25 -2.92
N GLN A 118 -7.59 21.01 -2.61
CA GLN A 118 -7.83 19.87 -3.49
C GLN A 118 -9.31 19.66 -3.78
N LEU A 119 -10.16 19.70 -2.75
CA LEU A 119 -11.61 19.54 -2.91
C LEU A 119 -12.20 20.64 -3.81
N ALA A 120 -11.77 21.89 -3.62
CA ALA A 120 -12.21 23.00 -4.45
C ALA A 120 -11.73 22.87 -5.91
N GLU A 121 -10.50 22.40 -6.12
CA GLU A 121 -9.97 22.16 -7.46
C GLU A 121 -10.71 21.03 -8.17
N ILE A 122 -10.95 19.90 -7.49
CA ILE A 122 -11.71 18.76 -8.01
C ILE A 122 -13.14 19.20 -8.37
N GLU A 123 -13.82 19.94 -7.49
CA GLU A 123 -15.16 20.45 -7.78
C GLU A 123 -15.16 21.35 -9.02
N SER A 124 -14.13 22.19 -9.18
CA SER A 124 -13.99 23.03 -10.37
C SER A 124 -13.79 22.22 -11.66
N LEU A 125 -13.04 21.11 -11.58
CA LEU A 125 -12.80 20.22 -12.72
C LEU A 125 -14.08 19.46 -13.10
N ILE A 126 -14.83 18.97 -12.11
CA ILE A 126 -16.12 18.30 -12.33
C ILE A 126 -17.09 19.26 -13.04
N ARG A 127 -17.27 20.48 -12.52
CA ARG A 127 -18.16 21.47 -13.14
C ARG A 127 -17.76 21.80 -14.59
N ARG A 128 -16.46 21.91 -14.88
CA ARG A 128 -15.95 22.12 -16.26
C ARG A 128 -16.22 20.93 -17.16
N PHE A 129 -16.07 19.72 -16.64
CA PHE A 129 -16.34 18.50 -17.38
C PHE A 129 -17.82 18.35 -17.71
N GLU A 130 -18.70 18.55 -16.73
CA GLU A 130 -20.16 18.56 -16.90
C GLU A 130 -20.58 19.59 -17.95
N ALA A 131 -20.13 20.84 -17.82
CA ALA A 131 -20.44 21.88 -18.80
C ALA A 131 -19.98 21.53 -20.23
N ARG A 132 -18.83 20.87 -20.37
CA ARG A 132 -18.32 20.42 -21.68
C ARG A 132 -19.13 19.24 -22.21
N GLN A 133 -19.55 18.31 -21.35
CA GLN A 133 -20.37 17.17 -21.73
C GLN A 133 -21.76 17.62 -22.18
N ASP A 134 -22.39 18.53 -21.44
CA ASP A 134 -23.71 19.09 -21.78
C ASP A 134 -23.66 19.85 -23.11
N SER A 135 -22.64 20.69 -23.30
CA SER A 135 -22.46 21.43 -24.55
C SER A 135 -22.23 20.50 -25.74
N ASN A 136 -21.40 19.47 -25.57
CA ASN A 136 -21.14 18.49 -26.63
C ASN A 136 -22.40 17.66 -26.95
N ASN A 137 -23.17 17.26 -25.93
CA ASN A 137 -24.43 16.54 -26.13
C ASN A 137 -25.45 17.39 -26.90
N VAL A 138 -25.60 18.68 -26.55
CA VAL A 138 -26.47 19.60 -27.29
C VAL A 138 -26.01 19.76 -28.75
N GLN A 139 -24.71 19.91 -29.00
CA GLN A 139 -24.17 20.00 -30.36
C GLN A 139 -24.42 18.72 -31.16
N LEU A 140 -24.24 17.55 -30.54
CA LEU A 140 -24.50 16.26 -31.17
C LEU A 140 -25.98 16.08 -31.48
N LEU A 141 -26.88 16.44 -30.56
CA LEU A 141 -28.31 16.42 -30.80
C LEU A 141 -28.70 17.37 -31.94
N GLN A 142 -28.15 18.57 -31.98
CA GLN A 142 -28.37 19.52 -33.08
C GLN A 142 -27.89 18.96 -34.42
N ALA A 143 -26.68 18.42 -34.47
CA ALA A 143 -26.12 17.82 -35.68
C ALA A 143 -26.94 16.61 -36.15
N VAL A 144 -27.39 15.75 -35.23
CA VAL A 144 -28.25 14.60 -35.54
C VAL A 144 -29.62 15.07 -36.05
N MET A 145 -30.21 16.10 -35.43
CA MET A 145 -31.49 16.67 -35.87
C MET A 145 -31.37 17.29 -37.27
N GLU A 146 -30.32 18.07 -37.53
CA GLU A 146 -30.07 18.68 -38.83
C GLU A 146 -29.84 17.61 -39.90
N GLN A 147 -29.01 16.61 -39.62
CA GLN A 147 -28.78 15.49 -40.52
C GLN A 147 -30.07 14.69 -40.78
N THR A 148 -30.89 14.48 -39.76
CA THR A 148 -32.17 13.77 -39.89
C THR A 148 -33.14 14.57 -40.74
N GLN A 149 -33.22 15.89 -40.56
CA GLN A 149 -34.07 16.77 -41.38
C GLN A 149 -33.62 16.74 -42.85
N GLN A 150 -32.32 16.89 -43.11
CA GLN A 150 -31.77 16.84 -44.47
C GLN A 150 -32.00 15.47 -45.12
N SER A 151 -31.69 14.38 -44.42
CA SER A 151 -31.92 13.02 -44.92
C SER A 151 -33.39 12.72 -45.15
N THR A 152 -34.28 13.23 -44.30
CA THR A 152 -35.73 13.07 -44.47
C THR A 152 -36.20 13.86 -45.70
N ALA A 153 -35.72 15.08 -45.92
CA ALA A 153 -36.05 15.87 -47.10
C ALA A 153 -35.60 15.19 -48.39
N GLU A 154 -34.37 14.67 -48.44
CA GLU A 154 -33.83 13.93 -49.58
C GLU A 154 -34.60 12.63 -49.84
N SER A 155 -34.96 11.92 -48.77
CA SER A 155 -35.79 10.70 -48.86
C SER A 155 -37.19 11.00 -49.41
N LEU A 156 -37.83 12.08 -48.92
CA LEU A 156 -39.13 12.51 -49.41
C LEU A 156 -39.06 12.92 -50.88
N ASP A 157 -38.04 13.65 -51.30
CA ASP A 157 -37.85 14.04 -52.71
C ASP A 157 -37.72 12.82 -53.62
N ARG A 158 -36.95 11.80 -53.20
CA ARG A 158 -36.86 10.52 -53.91
C ARG A 158 -38.20 9.80 -53.99
N ILE A 159 -38.98 9.79 -52.90
CA ILE A 159 -40.32 9.19 -52.88
C ILE A 159 -41.27 9.94 -53.82
N TYR A 160 -41.24 11.27 -53.83
CA TYR A 160 -42.04 12.08 -54.76
C TYR A 160 -41.67 11.80 -56.21
N ALA A 161 -40.38 11.77 -56.54
CA ALA A 161 -39.91 11.44 -57.89
C ALA A 161 -40.37 10.05 -58.34
N TYR A 162 -40.29 9.05 -57.45
CA TYR A 162 -40.80 7.70 -57.73
C TYR A 162 -42.31 7.68 -57.99
N PHE A 163 -43.11 8.38 -57.16
CA PHE A 163 -44.55 8.45 -57.37
C PHE A 163 -44.94 9.16 -58.66
N GLU A 164 -44.21 10.22 -59.06
CA GLU A 164 -44.48 10.91 -60.31
C GLU A 164 -44.10 10.05 -61.52
N GLU A 165 -42.99 9.31 -61.47
CA GLU A 165 -42.64 8.33 -62.50
C GLU A 165 -43.72 7.24 -62.62
N GLN A 166 -44.17 6.71 -61.49
CA GLN A 166 -45.25 5.72 -61.46
C GLN A 166 -46.53 6.28 -62.06
N ARG A 167 -46.91 7.51 -61.70
CA ARG A 167 -48.11 8.19 -62.23
C ARG A 167 -48.04 8.38 -63.75
N LEU A 168 -46.88 8.77 -64.29
CA LEU A 168 -46.70 8.93 -65.73
C LEU A 168 -46.82 7.59 -66.46
N ARG A 169 -46.29 6.52 -65.87
CA ARG A 169 -46.40 5.16 -66.42
C ARG A 169 -47.85 4.67 -66.40
N ASP A 170 -48.57 4.88 -65.28
CA ASP A 170 -50.00 4.54 -65.17
C ASP A 170 -50.84 5.32 -66.20
N LEU A 171 -50.53 6.59 -66.46
CA LEU A 171 -51.21 7.38 -67.49
C LEU A 171 -50.96 6.82 -68.90
N GLN A 172 -49.75 6.36 -69.20
CA GLN A 172 -49.44 5.70 -70.48
C GLN A 172 -50.18 4.37 -70.62
N ASP A 173 -50.19 3.55 -69.57
CA ASP A 173 -50.90 2.27 -69.55
C ASP A 173 -52.42 2.47 -69.73
N MET A 174 -53.00 3.51 -69.10
CA MET A 174 -54.40 3.87 -69.32
C MET A 174 -54.67 4.27 -70.77
N GLN A 175 -53.81 5.08 -71.39
CA GLN A 175 -53.96 5.47 -72.80
C GLN A 175 -53.93 4.24 -73.73
N LEU A 176 -52.99 3.31 -73.51
CA LEU A 176 -52.91 2.06 -74.27
C LEU A 176 -54.14 1.18 -74.02
N GLY A 177 -54.61 1.08 -72.77
CA GLY A 177 -55.82 0.36 -72.43
C GLY A 177 -57.07 0.91 -73.13
N TYR A 178 -57.24 2.24 -73.16
CA TYR A 178 -58.35 2.88 -73.88
C TYR A 178 -58.29 2.63 -75.39
N GLN A 179 -57.09 2.65 -76.00
CA GLN A 179 -56.93 2.31 -77.41
C GLN A 179 -57.32 0.85 -77.69
N GLN A 180 -56.88 -0.08 -76.85
CA GLN A 180 -57.25 -1.49 -76.98
C GLN A 180 -58.75 -1.74 -76.81
N LEU A 181 -59.41 -1.06 -75.86
CA LEU A 181 -60.86 -1.15 -75.71
C LEU A 181 -61.58 -0.63 -76.96
N ALA A 182 -61.16 0.53 -77.51
CA ALA A 182 -61.75 1.09 -78.71
C ALA A 182 -61.59 0.16 -79.94
N ASP A 183 -60.41 -0.43 -80.11
CA ASP A 183 -60.14 -1.39 -81.18
C ASP A 183 -60.97 -2.67 -81.03
N SER A 184 -61.12 -3.17 -79.80
CA SER A 184 -61.97 -4.31 -79.47
C SER A 184 -63.45 -4.03 -79.75
N ASP A 185 -63.94 -2.85 -79.36
CA ASP A 185 -65.32 -2.42 -79.63
C ASP A 185 -65.58 -2.30 -81.13
N TYR A 186 -64.63 -1.77 -81.90
CA TYR A 186 -64.74 -1.69 -83.36
C TYR A 186 -64.77 -3.08 -84.00
N ALA A 187 -63.90 -3.99 -83.57
CA ALA A 187 -63.88 -5.38 -84.05
C ALA A 187 -65.19 -6.13 -83.68
N THR A 188 -65.73 -5.87 -82.49
CA THR A 188 -67.00 -6.46 -82.03
C THR A 188 -68.19 -5.93 -82.83
N LEU A 189 -68.27 -4.61 -83.05
CA LEU A 189 -69.32 -4.02 -83.90
C LEU A 189 -69.26 -4.56 -85.33
N ARG A 190 -68.05 -4.71 -85.88
CA ARG A 190 -67.85 -5.29 -87.21
C ARG A 190 -68.33 -6.74 -87.28
N SER A 191 -67.97 -7.57 -86.30
CA SER A 191 -68.41 -8.97 -86.28
C SER A 191 -69.92 -9.11 -86.09
N LEU A 192 -70.55 -8.23 -85.30
CA LEU A 192 -72.01 -8.16 -85.18
C LEU A 192 -72.68 -7.76 -86.50
N GLN A 193 -72.10 -6.82 -87.26
CA GLN A 193 -72.59 -6.46 -88.59
C GLN A 193 -72.48 -7.63 -89.58
N GLU A 194 -71.36 -8.35 -89.57
CA GLU A 194 -71.15 -9.54 -90.41
C GLU A 194 -72.17 -10.64 -90.06
N LEU A 195 -72.44 -10.87 -88.76
CA LEU A 195 -73.48 -11.80 -88.30
C LEU A 195 -74.88 -11.37 -88.74
N ALA A 196 -75.23 -10.09 -88.61
CA ALA A 196 -76.53 -9.57 -89.07
C ALA A 196 -76.71 -9.71 -90.59
N GLN A 197 -75.66 -9.46 -91.37
CA GLN A 197 -75.67 -9.66 -92.82
C GLN A 197 -75.81 -11.15 -93.19
N PHE A 198 -75.17 -12.05 -92.44
CA PHE A 198 -75.32 -13.48 -92.65
C PHE A 198 -76.75 -13.98 -92.34
N VAL A 199 -77.37 -13.48 -91.28
CA VAL A 199 -78.76 -13.82 -90.91
C VAL A 199 -79.76 -13.31 -91.96
N SER A 200 -79.62 -12.06 -92.42
CA SER A 200 -80.52 -11.49 -93.42
C SER A 200 -80.42 -12.19 -94.78
N TYR A 201 -79.22 -12.62 -95.18
CA TYR A 201 -79.03 -13.46 -96.37
C TYR A 201 -79.73 -14.83 -96.22
N ARG A 202 -79.71 -15.42 -95.03
CA ARG A 202 -80.37 -16.70 -94.75
C ARG A 202 -81.90 -16.60 -94.71
N GLU A 203 -82.45 -15.46 -94.31
CA GLU A 203 -83.89 -15.21 -94.25
C GLU A 203 -84.49 -14.87 -95.63
N SER A 204 -83.72 -14.23 -96.51
CA SER A 204 -84.11 -13.96 -97.91
C SER A 204 -83.98 -15.17 -98.86
N ALA A 205 -83.27 -16.22 -98.45
CA ALA A 205 -83.11 -17.47 -99.19
C ALA A 205 -84.15 -18.55 -98.84
N ARG A 206 -85.22 -18.18 -98.13
CA ARG A 206 -86.32 -19.07 -97.73
C ARG A 206 -87.65 -18.57 -98.29
#